data_AF-A0A932VN93-F1
#
_entry.id   AF-A0A932VN93-F1
#
_cell.length_a   1.000
_cell.length_b   1.000
_cell.length_c   1.000
_cell.angle_alpha   90.00
_cell.angle_beta   90.00
_cell.angle_gamma   90.00
#
_symmetry.space_group_name_H-M   'P 1'
#
loop_
_entity.id
_entity.type
_entity.pdbx_description
1 polymer ?
#
loop_
_entity_poly.entity_id
_entity_poly.type
_entity_poly.pdbx_seq_one_letter_code
_entity_poly.pdbx_strand_id
1 'polypeptide(L)' 'MMSRHIKSTQPWIVLVGPTGVGKTAVAEQIAVAFDTDIIVADSRQVYRGMNILTNKPTISDQKKFTDI' A
#
# COMPACT_ATOMS: atom_id res chain seq x y z
N MET A 1 32.02 7.64 -25.22
CA MET A 1 30.83 6.78 -25.24
C MET A 1 30.30 6.68 -23.81
N MET A 2 29.34 7.54 -23.44
CA MET A 2 28.84 7.63 -22.06
C MET A 2 27.78 6.55 -21.83
N SER A 3 28.07 5.62 -20.92
CA SER A 3 27.17 4.53 -20.54
C SER A 3 25.97 5.10 -19.78
N ARG A 4 24.79 5.08 -20.42
CA ARG A 4 23.53 5.53 -19.83
C ARG A 4 23.10 4.51 -18.78
N HIS A 5 23.26 4.84 -17.50
CA HIS A 5 22.70 4.07 -16.39
C HIS A 5 21.18 4.15 -16.45
N ILE A 6 20.54 3.18 -17.10
CA ILE A 6 19.09 2.98 -16.98
C ILE A 6 18.89 2.38 -15.59
N LYS A 7 18.54 3.21 -14.59
CA LYS A 7 18.05 2.70 -13.29
C LYS A 7 16.87 1.78 -13.60
N SER A 8 16.98 0.51 -13.21
CA SER A 8 15.84 -0.40 -13.14
C SER A 8 14.79 0.24 -12.23
N THR A 9 13.77 0.87 -12.82
CA THR A 9 12.62 1.37 -12.08
C THR A 9 11.69 0.20 -11.87
N GLN A 10 11.63 -0.30 -10.64
CA GLN A 10 10.58 -1.25 -10.29
C GLN A 10 9.21 -0.62 -10.59
N PRO A 11 8.28 -1.35 -11.22
CA PRO A 11 6.95 -0.83 -11.53
C PRO A 11 6.14 -0.64 -10.25
N TRP A 12 5.42 0.48 -10.16
CA TRP A 12 4.56 0.80 -9.01
C TRP A 12 3.10 0.71 -9.42
N ILE A 13 2.29 0.10 -8.55
CA ILE A 13 0.83 0.10 -8.67
C ILE A 13 0.27 1.16 -7.73
N VAL A 14 -0.50 2.11 -8.27
CA VAL A 14 -1.08 3.21 -7.49
C VAL A 14 -2.60 3.12 -7.57
N LEU A 15 -3.25 2.93 -6.41
CA LEU A 15 -4.71 2.87 -6.31
C LEU A 15 -5.27 4.21 -5.83
N VAL A 16 -6.00 4.90 -6.70
CA VAL A 16 -6.63 6.20 -6.42
C VAL A 16 -8.16 6.12 -6.47
N GLY A 17 -8.84 6.95 -5.68
CA GLY A 17 -10.30 7.02 -5.66
C GLY A 17 -10.86 7.59 -4.35
N PRO A 18 -12.16 7.93 -4.29
CA PRO A 18 -12.78 8.52 -3.10
C PRO A 18 -12.83 7.55 -1.91
N THR A 19 -13.07 8.07 -0.71
CA THR A 19 -13.22 7.24 0.50
C THR A 19 -14.41 6.29 0.36
N GLY A 20 -14.28 5.04 0.82
CA GLY A 20 -15.39 4.07 0.82
C GLY A 20 -15.57 3.24 -0.46
N VAL A 21 -14.83 3.50 -1.54
CA VAL A 21 -14.96 2.74 -2.81
C VAL A 21 -14.31 1.34 -2.80
N GLY A 22 -13.80 0.87 -1.66
CA GLY A 22 -13.22 -0.46 -1.54
C GLY A 22 -11.75 -0.61 -1.98
N LYS A 23 -10.98 0.49 -2.06
CA LYS A 23 -9.54 0.45 -2.43
C LYS A 23 -8.72 -0.55 -1.61
N THR A 24 -9.01 -0.68 -0.31
CA THR A 24 -8.32 -1.63 0.57
C THR A 24 -8.49 -3.07 0.10
N ALA A 25 -9.72 -3.50 -0.21
CA ALA A 25 -9.98 -4.86 -0.68
C ALA A 25 -9.27 -5.17 -2.01
N VAL A 26 -9.23 -4.18 -2.92
CA VAL A 26 -8.48 -4.31 -4.18
C VAL A 26 -6.97 -4.37 -3.93
N ALA A 27 -6.46 -3.54 -3.02
CA ALA A 27 -5.03 -3.54 -2.66
C ALA A 27 -4.58 -4.90 -2.10
N GLU A 28 -5.39 -5.51 -1.23
CA GLU A 28 -5.12 -6.84 -0.67
C GLU A 28 -5.07 -7.93 -1.75
N GLN A 29 -6.01 -7.91 -2.70
CA GLN A 29 -5.99 -8.87 -3.82
C GLN A 29 -4.75 -8.70 -4.71
N ILE A 30 -4.33 -7.46 -4.96
CA ILE A 30 -3.12 -7.16 -5.72
C ILE A 30 -1.87 -7.63 -4.96
N ALA A 31 -1.80 -7.38 -3.66
CA ALA A 31 -0.68 -7.81 -2.83
C ALA A 31 -0.49 -9.34 -2.86
N VAL A 32 -1.58 -10.10 -2.74
CA VAL A 32 -1.55 -11.58 -2.87
C VAL A 32 -1.16 -12.02 -4.28
N ALA A 33 -1.72 -11.37 -5.32
CA ALA A 33 -1.49 -11.78 -6.71
C ALA A 33 -0.05 -11.52 -7.19
N PHE A 34 0.62 -10.51 -6.63
CA PHE A 34 1.95 -10.08 -7.03
C PHE A 34 3.04 -10.32 -5.97
N ASP A 35 2.69 -10.94 -4.84
CA ASP A 35 3.59 -11.16 -3.69
C ASP A 35 4.32 -9.86 -3.30
N THR A 36 3.54 -8.81 -3.02
CA THR A 36 4.06 -7.45 -2.84
C THR A 36 3.46 -6.75 -1.62
N ASP A 37 4.22 -5.79 -1.07
CA ASP A 37 3.80 -5.01 0.10
C ASP A 37 2.82 -3.88 -0.26
N ILE A 38 1.98 -3.50 0.70
CA ILE A 38 1.02 -2.40 0.56
C ILE A 38 1.51 -1.19 1.35
N ILE A 39 1.66 -0.05 0.68
CA ILE A 39 1.93 1.25 1.34
C ILE A 39 0.65 2.08 1.35
N VAL A 40 0.19 2.46 2.54
CA VAL A 40 -1.00 3.31 2.70
C VAL A 40 -0.63 4.79 2.61
N ALA A 41 -1.15 5.47 1.59
CA ALA A 41 -0.99 6.91 1.39
C ALA A 41 -2.28 7.69 1.74
N ASP A 42 -2.74 7.61 2.99
CA ASP A 42 -3.91 8.35 3.48
C ASP A 42 -3.49 9.32 4.61
N SER A 43 -3.76 10.61 4.42
CA SER A 43 -3.37 11.68 5.36
C SER A 43 -4.08 11.61 6.72
N ARG A 44 -5.16 10.84 6.84
CA ARG A 44 -5.91 10.64 8.09
C ARG A 44 -5.40 9.40 8.82
N GLN A 45 -4.87 8.40 8.13
CA GLN A 45 -4.32 7.19 8.76
C GLN A 45 -2.94 7.38 9.40
N VAL A 46 -2.26 8.51 9.20
CA VAL A 46 -0.98 8.81 9.86
C VAL A 46 -1.12 9.24 11.34
N TYR A 47 -2.30 9.66 11.79
CA TYR A 47 -2.50 10.12 13.18
C TYR A 47 -2.52 8.97 14.19
N ARG A 48 -1.69 9.06 15.24
CA ARG A 48 -1.65 8.09 16.36
C ARG A 48 -2.95 8.18 17.18
N GLY A 49 -3.55 7.04 17.54
CA GLY A 49 -4.75 6.96 18.38
C GLY A 49 -6.10 6.99 17.64
N MET A 50 -6.14 7.18 16.32
CA MET A 50 -7.38 7.21 15.52
C MET A 50 -7.66 5.91 14.75
N ASN A 51 -7.32 4.75 15.31
CA ASN A 51 -7.37 3.48 14.56
C ASN A 51 -8.79 3.11 14.08
N ILE A 52 -9.81 3.34 14.92
CA ILE A 52 -11.23 3.00 14.62
C ILE A 52 -11.80 3.96 13.57
N LEU A 53 -11.66 5.28 13.79
CA LEU A 53 -12.23 6.33 12.94
C LEU A 53 -11.59 6.42 11.55
N THR A 54 -10.35 5.95 11.41
CA THR A 54 -9.60 6.02 10.13
C THR A 54 -9.53 4.68 9.42
N ASN A 55 -10.23 3.67 9.95
CA ASN A 55 -10.26 2.31 9.42
C ASN A 55 -8.85 1.75 9.17
N LYS A 56 -7.94 1.94 10.13
CA LYS A 56 -6.59 1.38 10.01
C LYS A 56 -6.67 -0.14 10.06
N PRO A 57 -5.93 -0.85 9.18
CA PRO A 57 -5.81 -2.29 9.28
C PRO A 57 -5.29 -2.71 10.66
N THR A 58 -5.78 -3.82 11.19
CA THR A 58 -5.31 -4.34 12.48
C THR A 58 -3.84 -4.79 12.37
N ILE A 59 -3.17 -4.98 13.51
CA ILE A 59 -1.77 -5.48 13.52
C ILE A 59 -1.68 -6.84 12.80
N SER A 60 -2.71 -7.67 12.94
CA SER A 60 -2.81 -8.97 12.27
C SER A 60 -2.92 -8.83 10.74
N ASP A 61 -3.60 -7.79 10.25
CA ASP A 61 -3.71 -7.52 8.81
C ASP A 61 -2.43 -6.92 8.24
N GLN A 62 -1.74 -6.07 9.00
CA GLN A 62 -0.45 -5.49 8.61
C GLN A 62 0.62 -6.56 8.41
N LYS A 63 0.66 -7.58 9.28
CA LYS A 63 1.62 -8.69 9.18
C LYS A 63 1.39 -9.62 7.99
N LYS A 64 0.28 -9.51 7.26
CA LYS A 64 0.01 -10.35 6.08
C LYS A 64 0.82 -9.92 4.86
N PHE A 65 1.30 -8.67 4.83
CA PHE A 65 1.90 -8.02 3.66
C PHE A 65 3.14 -7.21 4.05
N THR A 66 3.92 -7.69 5.01
CA THR A 66 5.17 -7.04 5.43
C THR A 66 6.16 -8.14 5.78
N ASP A 67 6.91 -8.59 4.77
CA ASP A 67 8.08 -9.46 4.92
C ASP A 67 9.38 -8.65 4.70
N ILE A 68 9.52 -7.56 5.46
CA ILE A 68 10.76 -6.78 5.63
C ILE A 68 11.19 -6.83 7.09
#